data_AF-A0A1H1Q8M2-F1
#
_entry.id   AF-A0A1H1Q8M2-F1
#
_cell.length_a   1.000
_cell.length_b   1.000
_cell.length_c   1.000
_cell.angle_alpha   90.00
_cell.angle_beta   90.00
_cell.angle_gamma   90.00
#
_symmetry.space_group_name_H-M   'P 1'
#
loop_
_entity.id
_entity.type
_entity.pdbx_description
1 polymer ?
#
loop_
_entity_poly.entity_id
_entity_poly.type
_entity_poly.pdbx_seq_one_letter_code
_entity_poly.pdbx_strand_id
1 'polypeptide(L)'
;MATTASSRTTTTTVAAAASRRSASAWAFMLLRSAFTVAPIVFGVDKFFNLLTDWTQYLAPWIDGIVPGDAQFAMWGVGVVEIAAGLLVAIAPRWGGLVVAAWLLGIIVNLLTLPGYFDVALRDVGLLAGALALALLAREHDGRARRA
;
A
#
# COMPACT_ATOMS: atom_id res chain seq x y z
N MET A 1 3.88 24.07 -52.07
CA MET A 1 4.79 24.08 -50.89
C MET A 1 3.96 24.13 -49.61
N ALA A 2 3.32 23.01 -49.19
CA ALA A 2 2.58 22.92 -47.91
C ALA A 2 2.18 21.47 -47.59
N THR A 3 3.09 20.60 -47.16
CA THR A 3 2.73 19.28 -46.57
C THR A 3 3.87 18.68 -45.73
N THR A 4 4.10 19.17 -44.51
CA THR A 4 5.08 18.53 -43.59
C THR A 4 4.77 18.70 -42.10
N ALA A 5 3.77 19.49 -41.72
CA ALA A 5 3.45 19.76 -40.32
C ALA A 5 2.65 18.62 -39.63
N SER A 6 1.81 17.88 -40.37
CA SER A 6 0.87 16.89 -39.79
C SER A 6 1.57 15.64 -39.24
N SER A 7 2.67 15.20 -39.85
CA SER A 7 3.40 13.98 -39.46
C SER A 7 4.23 14.16 -38.17
N ARG A 8 4.69 15.37 -37.86
CA ARG A 8 5.48 15.66 -36.65
C ARG A 8 4.61 15.67 -35.38
N THR A 9 3.40 16.20 -35.45
CA THR A 9 2.45 16.28 -34.33
C THR A 9 1.95 14.89 -33.89
N THR A 10 1.63 14.02 -34.85
CA THR A 10 1.20 12.63 -34.57
C THR A 10 2.30 11.81 -33.91
N THR A 11 3.55 11.95 -34.38
CA THR A 11 4.71 11.22 -33.83
C THR A 11 4.99 11.59 -32.37
N THR A 12 4.94 12.88 -32.03
CA THR A 12 5.13 13.36 -30.65
C THR A 12 4.06 12.84 -29.70
N THR A 13 2.81 12.75 -30.15
CA THR A 13 1.67 12.30 -29.33
C THR A 13 1.79 10.80 -28.99
N VAL A 14 2.19 9.97 -29.96
CA VAL A 14 2.38 8.53 -29.78
C VAL A 14 3.58 8.23 -28.88
N ALA A 15 4.71 8.93 -29.07
CA ALA A 15 5.88 8.78 -28.20
C ALA A 15 5.58 9.17 -26.75
N ALA A 16 4.90 10.30 -26.53
CA ALA A 16 4.51 10.72 -25.19
C ALA A 16 3.54 9.73 -24.52
N ALA A 17 2.61 9.12 -25.28
CA ALA A 17 1.74 8.07 -24.78
C ALA A 17 2.52 6.80 -24.40
N ALA A 18 3.52 6.40 -25.19
CA ALA A 18 4.39 5.27 -24.88
C ALA A 18 5.19 5.48 -23.58
N SER A 19 5.81 6.66 -23.40
CA SER A 19 6.57 6.98 -22.18
C SER A 19 5.68 7.05 -20.93
N ARG A 20 4.45 7.57 -21.06
CA ARG A 20 3.49 7.53 -19.94
C ARG A 20 3.12 6.11 -19.54
N ARG A 21 2.96 5.20 -20.50
CA ARG A 21 2.70 3.78 -20.23
C ARG A 21 3.87 3.08 -19.55
N SER A 22 5.11 3.38 -19.93
CA SER A 22 6.26 2.81 -19.25
C SER A 22 6.38 3.34 -17.82
N ALA A 23 6.12 4.64 -17.61
CA ALA A 23 6.13 5.23 -16.27
C ALA A 23 5.05 4.63 -15.35
N SER A 24 3.82 4.43 -15.84
CA SER A 24 2.75 3.82 -15.04
C SER A 24 3.03 2.36 -14.70
N ALA A 25 3.63 1.60 -15.60
CA ALA A 25 4.05 0.23 -15.34
C ALA A 25 5.14 0.16 -14.26
N TRP A 26 6.14 1.04 -14.31
CA TRP A 26 7.18 1.12 -13.28
C TRP A 26 6.63 1.53 -11.92
N ALA A 27 5.78 2.56 -11.87
CA ALA A 27 5.14 3.00 -10.63
C ALA A 27 4.29 1.86 -10.01
N PHE A 28 3.53 1.15 -10.85
CA PHE A 28 2.76 -0.02 -10.41
C PHE A 28 3.65 -1.12 -9.83
N MET A 29 4.76 -1.47 -10.51
CA MET A 29 5.66 -2.51 -10.01
C MET A 29 6.34 -2.13 -8.70
N LEU A 30 6.79 -0.88 -8.57
CA LEU A 30 7.39 -0.36 -7.33
C LEU A 30 6.41 -0.41 -6.16
N LEU A 31 5.19 0.10 -6.36
CA LEU A 31 4.17 0.07 -5.32
C LEU A 31 3.76 -1.37 -4.98
N ARG A 32 3.56 -2.23 -5.98
CA ARG A 32 3.22 -3.64 -5.76
C ARG A 32 4.29 -4.35 -4.96
N SER A 33 5.57 -4.18 -5.31
CA SER A 33 6.67 -4.80 -4.55
C SER A 33 6.74 -4.27 -3.13
N ALA A 34 6.66 -2.94 -2.95
CA ALA A 34 6.75 -2.32 -1.63
C ALA A 34 5.61 -2.77 -0.72
N PHE A 35 4.35 -2.70 -1.19
CA PHE A 35 3.17 -3.11 -0.42
C PHE A 35 2.96 -4.62 -0.35
N THR A 36 3.73 -5.41 -1.09
CA THR A 36 3.82 -6.86 -0.84
C THR A 36 4.80 -7.15 0.28
N VAL A 37 6.03 -6.62 0.17
CA VAL A 37 7.14 -6.97 1.06
C VAL A 37 6.98 -6.32 2.43
N ALA A 38 6.67 -5.02 2.49
CA ALA A 38 6.67 -4.29 3.75
C ALA A 38 5.66 -4.86 4.77
N PRO A 39 4.38 -5.14 4.42
CA PRO A 39 3.44 -5.72 5.38
C PRO A 39 3.85 -7.12 5.86
N ILE A 40 4.46 -7.94 4.98
CA ILE A 40 4.95 -9.26 5.38
C ILE A 40 6.08 -9.12 6.39
N VAL A 41 7.05 -8.23 6.13
CA VAL A 41 8.19 -8.01 7.03
C VAL A 41 7.72 -7.44 8.36
N PHE A 42 6.86 -6.42 8.37
CA PHE A 42 6.31 -5.85 9.60
C PHE A 42 5.46 -6.85 10.37
N GLY A 43 4.67 -7.67 9.67
CA GLY A 43 3.84 -8.67 10.30
C GLY A 43 4.65 -9.79 10.92
N VAL A 44 5.72 -10.24 10.26
CA VAL A 44 6.66 -11.23 10.83
C VAL A 44 7.41 -10.63 12.03
N ASP A 45 7.85 -9.38 11.94
CA ASP A 45 8.60 -8.75 13.03
C ASP A 45 7.77 -8.62 14.31
N LYS A 46 6.44 -8.49 14.23
CA LYS A 46 5.53 -8.49 15.39
C LYS A 46 5.55 -9.76 16.25
N PHE A 47 6.07 -10.87 15.71
CA PHE A 47 6.26 -12.11 16.47
C PHE A 47 7.59 -12.14 17.22
N PHE A 48 8.59 -11.39 16.74
CA PHE A 48 9.97 -11.45 17.25
C PHE A 48 10.44 -10.15 17.92
N ASN A 49 9.74 -9.03 17.69
CA ASN A 49 10.07 -7.69 18.16
C ASN A 49 11.54 -7.30 17.88
N LEU A 50 12.08 -7.60 16.69
CA LEU A 50 13.50 -7.33 16.38
C LEU A 50 13.74 -5.88 16.01
N LEU A 51 12.81 -5.24 15.28
CA LEU A 51 12.94 -3.83 14.92
C LEU A 51 12.51 -2.91 16.07
N THR A 52 11.45 -3.29 16.78
CA THR A 52 10.91 -2.55 17.91
C THR A 52 9.98 -3.44 18.74
N ASP A 53 9.69 -3.03 19.97
CA ASP A 53 8.56 -3.58 20.71
C ASP A 53 7.27 -3.03 20.10
N TRP A 54 6.50 -3.89 19.45
CA TRP A 54 5.29 -3.46 18.75
C TRP A 54 4.12 -3.19 19.69
N THR A 55 4.13 -3.76 20.90
CA THR A 55 3.01 -3.65 21.86
C THR A 55 2.78 -2.21 22.31
N GLN A 56 3.84 -1.39 22.35
CA GLN A 56 3.76 0.04 22.69
C GLN A 56 2.90 0.88 21.73
N TYR A 57 2.67 0.39 20.51
CA TYR A 57 1.84 1.06 19.52
C TYR A 57 0.37 0.66 19.61
N LEU A 58 0.00 -0.27 20.49
CA LEU A 58 -1.39 -0.67 20.69
C LEU A 58 -2.07 0.31 21.65
N ALA A 59 -3.17 0.92 21.24
CA ALA A 59 -3.89 1.86 22.09
C ALA A 59 -4.49 1.12 23.32
N PRO A 60 -4.42 1.69 24.53
CA PRO A 60 -4.87 1.00 25.75
C PRO A 60 -6.33 0.56 25.72
N TRP A 61 -7.19 1.30 25.00
CA TRP A 61 -8.60 0.94 24.87
C TRP A 61 -8.83 -0.24 23.92
N ILE A 62 -7.94 -0.48 22.94
CA ILE A 62 -8.00 -1.66 22.07
C ILE A 62 -7.53 -2.88 22.85
N ASP A 63 -6.44 -2.74 23.60
CA ASP A 63 -5.94 -3.78 24.50
C ASP A 63 -7.01 -4.23 25.49
N GLY A 64 -7.76 -3.28 26.06
CA GLY A 64 -8.88 -3.59 26.96
C GLY A 64 -10.09 -4.29 26.33
N ILE A 65 -10.18 -4.39 25.00
CA ILE A 65 -11.25 -5.12 24.28
C ILE A 65 -10.80 -6.52 23.88
N VAL A 66 -9.52 -6.69 23.55
CA VAL A 66 -9.00 -7.97 23.05
C VAL A 66 -8.77 -8.92 24.23
N PRO A 67 -9.26 -10.17 24.17
CA PRO A 67 -8.95 -11.15 25.20
C PRO A 67 -7.45 -11.51 25.15
N GLY A 68 -6.75 -11.41 26.29
CA GLY A 68 -5.35 -11.77 26.41
C GLY A 68 -4.47 -10.59 26.84
N ASP A 69 -3.21 -10.60 26.42
CA ASP A 69 -2.27 -9.49 26.61
C ASP A 69 -2.03 -8.75 25.29
N ALA A 70 -1.39 -7.58 25.38
CA ALA A 70 -1.07 -6.74 24.21
C ALA A 70 -0.22 -7.49 23.16
N GLN A 71 0.63 -8.44 23.59
CA GLN A 71 1.45 -9.24 22.69
C GLN A 71 0.61 -10.23 21.88
N PHE A 72 -0.40 -10.86 22.49
CA PHE A 72 -1.35 -11.72 21.81
C PHE A 72 -2.15 -10.96 20.75
N ALA A 73 -2.61 -9.75 21.08
CA ALA A 73 -3.24 -8.86 20.11
C ALA A 73 -2.29 -8.54 18.93
N MET A 74 -1.03 -8.26 19.24
CA MET A 74 -0.01 -7.91 18.24
C MET A 74 0.34 -9.07 17.30
N TRP A 75 0.32 -10.32 17.78
CA TRP A 75 0.42 -11.50 16.91
C TRP A 75 -0.73 -11.55 15.90
N GLY A 76 -1.96 -11.28 16.35
CA GLY A 76 -3.13 -11.19 15.47
C GLY A 76 -2.96 -10.12 14.39
N VAL A 77 -2.51 -8.92 14.78
CA VAL A 77 -2.17 -7.84 13.84
C VAL A 77 -1.12 -8.30 12.83
N GLY A 78 -0.07 -8.99 13.30
CA GLY A 78 0.98 -9.53 12.44
C GLY A 78 0.48 -10.54 11.40
N VAL A 79 -0.44 -11.44 11.78
CA VAL A 79 -1.08 -12.37 10.82
C VAL A 79 -1.85 -11.61 9.74
N VAL A 80 -2.61 -10.58 10.12
CA VAL A 80 -3.39 -9.79 9.15
C VAL A 80 -2.48 -9.04 8.17
N GLU A 81 -1.38 -8.47 8.65
CA GLU A 81 -0.43 -7.76 7.78
C GLU A 81 0.26 -8.70 6.78
N ILE A 82 0.64 -9.90 7.21
CA ILE A 82 1.19 -10.93 6.30
C ILE A 82 0.15 -11.32 5.24
N ALA A 83 -1.09 -11.61 5.66
CA ALA A 83 -2.17 -11.96 4.75
C ALA A 83 -2.47 -10.82 3.75
N ALA A 84 -2.44 -9.56 4.20
CA ALA A 84 -2.62 -8.40 3.35
C ALA A 84 -1.49 -8.24 2.33
N GLY A 85 -0.24 -8.43 2.73
CA GLY A 85 0.91 -8.40 1.80
C GLY A 85 0.85 -9.51 0.74
N LEU A 86 0.45 -10.73 1.14
CA LEU A 86 0.20 -11.83 0.20
C LEU A 86 -0.96 -11.52 -0.74
N LEU A 87 -2.04 -10.91 -0.24
CA LEU A 87 -3.16 -10.49 -1.08
C LEU A 87 -2.76 -9.42 -2.09
N VAL A 88 -1.88 -8.48 -1.73
CA VAL A 88 -1.30 -7.52 -2.68
C VAL A 88 -0.48 -8.24 -3.76
N ALA A 89 0.29 -9.26 -3.38
CA ALA A 89 1.08 -10.04 -4.33
C ALA A 89 0.18 -10.72 -5.38
N ILE A 90 -0.94 -11.30 -4.96
CA ILE A 90 -1.81 -12.11 -5.82
C ILE A 90 -2.84 -11.25 -6.56
N ALA A 91 -3.47 -10.31 -5.86
CA ALA A 91 -4.59 -9.50 -6.34
C ALA A 91 -4.40 -8.01 -5.94
N PRO A 92 -3.42 -7.29 -6.53
CA PRO A 92 -3.00 -5.97 -6.09
C PRO A 92 -4.11 -4.91 -6.07
N ARG A 93 -5.12 -5.04 -6.94
CA ARG A 93 -6.32 -4.19 -6.95
C ARG A 93 -7.08 -4.28 -5.63
N TRP A 94 -7.33 -5.49 -5.14
CA TRP A 94 -8.09 -5.71 -3.91
C TRP A 94 -7.18 -5.61 -2.69
N GLY A 95 -5.96 -6.16 -2.78
CA GLY A 95 -4.95 -6.05 -1.74
C GLY A 95 -4.64 -4.60 -1.38
N GLY A 96 -4.50 -3.71 -2.36
CA GLY A 96 -4.26 -2.28 -2.09
C GLY A 96 -5.41 -1.61 -1.32
N LEU A 97 -6.66 -1.98 -1.59
CA LEU A 97 -7.82 -1.47 -0.83
C LEU A 97 -7.87 -2.02 0.59
N VAL A 98 -7.56 -3.31 0.77
CA VAL A 98 -7.49 -3.95 2.09
C VAL A 98 -6.38 -3.31 2.92
N VAL A 99 -5.19 -3.13 2.34
CA VAL A 99 -4.06 -2.46 3.01
C VAL A 99 -4.43 -1.01 3.36
N ALA A 100 -5.10 -0.27 2.47
CA ALA A 100 -5.53 1.09 2.77
C ALA A 100 -6.52 1.15 3.94
N ALA A 101 -7.51 0.24 3.98
CA ALA A 101 -8.46 0.15 5.09
C ALA A 101 -7.76 -0.25 6.40
N TRP A 102 -6.79 -1.16 6.32
CA TRP A 102 -5.99 -1.58 7.49
C TRP A 102 -5.13 -0.44 8.04
N LEU A 103 -4.42 0.28 7.16
CA LEU A 103 -3.64 1.46 7.52
C LEU A 103 -4.52 2.55 8.13
N LEU A 104 -5.75 2.72 7.64
CA LEU A 104 -6.69 3.67 8.26
C LEU A 104 -6.99 3.29 9.71
N GLY A 105 -7.18 2.00 9.99
CA GLY A 105 -7.33 1.48 11.36
C GLY A 105 -6.09 1.76 12.23
N ILE A 106 -4.89 1.50 11.70
CA ILE A 106 -3.62 1.79 12.39
C ILE A 106 -3.50 3.29 12.69
N ILE A 107 -3.79 4.16 11.72
CA ILE A 107 -3.76 5.62 11.90
C ILE A 107 -4.72 6.04 13.02
N VAL A 108 -5.96 5.56 13.00
CA VAL A 108 -6.94 5.87 14.05
C VAL A 108 -6.43 5.42 15.43
N ASN A 109 -5.87 4.21 15.52
CA ASN A 109 -5.23 3.73 16.75
C ASN A 109 -4.12 4.68 17.22
N LEU A 110 -3.20 5.07 16.34
CA LEU A 110 -2.08 5.95 16.69
C LEU A 110 -2.54 7.36 17.09
N LEU A 111 -3.59 7.89 16.48
CA LEU A 111 -4.16 9.18 16.87
C LEU A 111 -4.77 9.19 18.28
N THR A 112 -5.09 8.02 18.83
CA THR A 112 -5.57 7.87 20.22
C THR A 112 -4.44 7.67 21.23
N LEU A 113 -3.19 7.59 20.79
CA LEU A 113 -1.99 7.44 21.61
C LEU A 113 -1.19 8.76 21.63
N PRO A 114 -0.94 9.37 22.80
CA PRO A 114 -0.12 10.57 22.86
C PRO A 114 1.33 10.24 22.46
N GLY A 115 1.91 11.06 21.58
CA GLY A 115 3.31 10.94 21.16
C GLY A 115 3.54 10.26 19.79
N TYR A 116 2.49 9.80 19.11
CA TYR A 116 2.62 9.08 17.82
C TYR A 116 1.97 9.80 16.61
N PHE A 117 1.69 11.09 16.73
CA PHE A 117 1.04 11.87 15.66
C PHE A 117 1.90 12.00 14.39
N ASP A 118 3.23 12.03 14.56
CA ASP A 118 4.21 12.03 13.47
C ASP A 118 4.19 10.69 12.70
N VAL A 119 4.10 9.57 13.42
CA VAL A 119 3.93 8.24 12.81
C VAL A 119 2.59 8.14 12.08
N ALA A 120 1.51 8.61 12.71
CA ALA A 120 0.19 8.64 12.07
C ALA A 120 0.20 9.45 10.76
N LEU A 121 0.88 10.60 10.73
CA LEU A 121 1.01 11.42 9.52
C LEU A 121 1.79 10.70 8.41
N ARG A 122 2.87 9.99 8.75
CA ARG A 122 3.61 9.16 7.79
C ARG A 122 2.72 8.08 7.19
N ASP A 123 1.90 7.44 8.03
CA ASP A 123 1.02 6.35 7.61
C ASP A 123 -0.10 6.84 6.68
N VAL A 124 -0.53 8.11 6.77
CA VAL A 124 -1.39 8.73 5.74
C VAL A 124 -0.74 8.70 4.36
N GLY A 125 0.58 8.92 4.28
CA GLY A 125 1.34 8.77 3.04
C GLY A 125 1.35 7.34 2.52
N LEU A 126 1.50 6.35 3.40
CA LEU A 126 1.38 4.93 3.03
C LEU A 126 -0.03 4.56 2.57
N LEU A 127 -1.06 5.08 3.23
CA LEU A 127 -2.45 4.89 2.85
C LEU A 127 -2.72 5.45 1.45
N ALA A 128 -2.24 6.67 1.16
CA ALA A 128 -2.33 7.26 -0.17
C ALA A 128 -1.59 6.40 -1.22
N GLY A 129 -0.41 5.86 -0.87
CA GLY A 129 0.33 4.93 -1.72
C GLY A 129 -0.42 3.63 -2.01
N ALA A 130 -1.10 3.06 -1.02
CA ALA A 130 -1.91 1.85 -1.17
C ALA A 130 -3.13 2.09 -2.06
N LEU A 131 -3.78 3.25 -1.93
CA LEU A 131 -4.87 3.67 -2.83
C LEU A 131 -4.35 3.89 -4.25
N ALA A 132 -3.19 4.53 -4.43
CA ALA A 132 -2.56 4.70 -5.73
C ALA A 132 -2.26 3.35 -6.39
N LEU A 133 -1.77 2.37 -5.63
CA LEU A 133 -1.58 0.99 -6.10
C LEU A 133 -2.90 0.38 -6.58
N ALA A 134 -3.97 0.48 -5.79
CA ALA A 134 -5.27 -0.08 -6.17
C ALA A 134 -5.81 0.56 -7.46
N LEU A 135 -5.66 1.88 -7.63
CA LEU A 135 -6.05 2.60 -8.83
C LEU A 135 -5.22 2.18 -10.05
N LEU A 136 -3.90 2.08 -9.91
CA LEU A 136 -3.00 1.62 -10.97
C LEU A 136 -3.30 0.16 -11.37
N ALA A 137 -3.55 -0.72 -10.40
CA ALA A 137 -3.90 -2.11 -10.65
C ALA A 137 -5.19 -2.23 -11.49
N ARG A 138 -6.22 -1.43 -11.20
CA ARG A 138 -7.47 -1.40 -11.99
C ARG A 138 -7.22 -1.02 -13.44
N GLU A 139 -6.33 -0.07 -13.68
CA GLU A 139 -5.96 0.36 -15.03
C GLU A 139 -5.23 -0.77 -15.79
N HIS A 140 -4.32 -1.50 -15.13
CA HIS A 140 -3.57 -2.61 -15.73
C HIS A 140 -4.46 -3.83 -16.02
N ASP A 141 -5.37 -4.19 -15.11
CA ASP A 141 -6.35 -5.27 -15.31
C ASP A 141 -7.28 -4.98 -16.51
N GLY A 142 -7.74 -3.73 -16.62
CA GLY A 142 -8.59 -3.29 -17.73
C GLY A 142 -7.90 -3.35 -19.09
N ARG A 143 -6.57 -3.22 -19.13
CA ARG A 143 -5.75 -3.37 -20.34
C ARG A 143 -5.57 -4.83 -20.72
N ALA A 144 -5.26 -5.71 -19.76
CA ALA A 144 -5.09 -7.14 -20.02
C ALA A 144 -6.34 -7.79 -20.64
N ARG A 145 -7.53 -7.26 -20.34
CA ARG A 145 -8.80 -7.72 -20.93
C ARG A 145 -9.10 -7.18 -22.33
N ARG A 146 -8.37 -6.17 -22.81
CA ARG A 146 -8.58 -5.50 -24.11
C ARG A 146 -7.54 -5.89 -25.16
N ALA A 147 -6.49 -6.60 -24.77
CA ALA A 147 -5.46 -7.16 -25.64
C ALA A 147 -5.84 -8.59 -26.02
#